data_AF-J9Z5M4-F1
#
_entry.id   AF-J9Z5M4-F1
#
_cell.length_a   1.000
_cell.length_b   1.000
_cell.length_c   1.000
_cell.angle_alpha   90.00
_cell.angle_beta   90.00
_cell.angle_gamma   90.00
#
_symmetry.space_group_name_H-M   'P 1'
#
loop_
_entity.id
_entity.type
_entity.pdbx_description
1 polymer ?
#
loop_
_entity_poly.entity_id
_entity_poly.type
_entity_poly.pdbx_seq_one_letter_code
_entity_poly.pdbx_strand_id
1 'polypeptide(L)'
;NTEPPYSEKRFEEIKTEVSNYIKKIGYNPKAVAFVPISGWHGDNMIEATEKMSWYKGWAIERKEGNASGKTLFEALDSILPPQRPTEKALRLPLQDVYKIGGIGTVPVGRVETGILKPGMVVTFAPPMITTEVKSVEMHHESLPEALPGDNVGFNVKNVSVKEIKRGNVAGDSKSDPPKGAKSFYAQVIILNHPGEIKNGYAPVL
;
A
#
# COMPACT_ATOMS: atom_id res chain seq x y z
N ASN A 1 -19.92 -21.55 -19.06
CA ASN A 1 -21.32 -21.63 -19.49
C ASN A 1 -22.19 -21.07 -18.37
N THR A 2 -22.98 -20.02 -18.62
CA THR A 2 -23.95 -19.44 -17.67
C THR A 2 -25.37 -19.71 -18.17
N GLU A 3 -25.62 -20.89 -18.73
CA GLU A 3 -26.95 -21.33 -19.12
C GLU A 3 -27.64 -22.03 -17.94
N PRO A 4 -28.90 -21.67 -17.61
CA PRO A 4 -29.65 -20.52 -18.15
C PRO A 4 -29.05 -19.17 -17.70
N PRO A 5 -29.26 -18.06 -18.45
CA PRO A 5 -28.73 -16.74 -18.10
C PRO A 5 -28.99 -16.39 -16.63
N TYR A 6 -28.01 -15.77 -15.98
CA TYR A 6 -28.11 -15.36 -14.57
C TYR A 6 -28.36 -16.53 -13.59
N SER A 7 -27.83 -17.72 -13.87
CA SER A 7 -27.99 -18.94 -13.04
C SER A 7 -27.38 -18.83 -11.63
N GLU A 8 -28.22 -18.97 -10.60
CA GLU A 8 -27.83 -19.10 -9.19
C GLU A 8 -26.89 -20.28 -8.95
N LYS A 9 -27.21 -21.43 -9.55
CA LYS A 9 -26.41 -22.66 -9.40
C LYS A 9 -24.97 -22.43 -9.85
N ARG A 10 -24.79 -21.74 -10.99
CA ARG A 10 -23.45 -21.46 -11.52
C ARG A 10 -22.71 -20.45 -10.64
N PHE A 11 -23.41 -19.46 -10.10
CA PHE A 11 -22.82 -18.51 -9.16
C PHE A 11 -22.32 -19.19 -7.88
N GLU A 12 -23.13 -20.04 -7.24
CA GLU A 12 -22.74 -20.72 -6.00
C GLU A 12 -21.60 -21.73 -6.22
N GLU A 13 -21.55 -22.38 -7.39
CA GLU A 13 -20.42 -23.21 -7.80
C GLU A 13 -19.12 -22.39 -7.87
N ILE A 14 -19.12 -21.28 -8.61
CA ILE A 14 -17.95 -20.38 -8.75
C ILE A 14 -17.54 -19.82 -7.38
N LYS A 15 -18.50 -19.35 -6.59
CA LYS A 15 -18.25 -18.82 -5.25
C LYS A 15 -17.59 -19.86 -4.36
N THR A 16 -18.00 -21.12 -4.43
CA THR A 16 -17.39 -22.22 -3.68
C THR A 16 -15.97 -22.50 -4.13
N GLU A 17 -15.72 -22.63 -5.44
CA GLU A 17 -14.39 -22.87 -5.99
C GLU A 17 -13.41 -21.75 -5.65
N VAL A 18 -13.83 -20.49 -5.86
CA VAL A 18 -13.02 -19.31 -5.55
C VAL A 18 -12.77 -19.19 -4.06
N SER A 19 -13.78 -19.42 -3.21
CA SER A 19 -13.62 -19.43 -1.75
C SER A 19 -12.56 -20.44 -1.30
N ASN A 20 -12.58 -21.65 -1.87
CA ASN A 20 -11.59 -22.67 -1.57
C ASN A 20 -10.19 -22.27 -2.06
N TYR A 21 -10.09 -21.63 -3.22
CA TYR A 21 -8.82 -21.18 -3.79
C TYR A 21 -8.19 -20.05 -2.96
N ILE A 22 -8.94 -18.99 -2.67
CA ILE A 22 -8.41 -17.84 -1.89
C ILE A 22 -8.09 -18.24 -0.45
N LYS A 23 -8.81 -19.21 0.13
CA LYS A 23 -8.49 -19.79 1.43
C LYS A 23 -7.12 -20.47 1.45
N LYS A 24 -6.75 -21.18 0.37
CA LYS A 24 -5.42 -21.79 0.22
C LYS A 24 -4.31 -20.74 0.11
N ILE A 25 -4.60 -19.59 -0.47
CA ILE A 25 -3.66 -18.46 -0.56
C ILE A 25 -3.48 -17.76 0.81
N GLY A 26 -4.47 -17.86 1.70
CA GLY A 26 -4.43 -17.30 3.06
C GLY A 26 -5.48 -16.22 3.34
N TYR A 27 -6.35 -15.90 2.37
CA TYR A 27 -7.48 -15.00 2.60
C TYR A 27 -8.57 -15.70 3.42
N ASN A 28 -9.29 -14.95 4.24
CA ASN A 28 -10.52 -15.43 4.87
C ASN A 28 -11.71 -15.24 3.92
N PRO A 29 -12.32 -16.30 3.36
CA PRO A 29 -13.42 -16.15 2.41
C PRO A 29 -14.65 -15.43 2.98
N LYS A 30 -14.84 -15.49 4.31
CA LYS A 30 -15.92 -14.77 4.97
C LYS A 30 -15.74 -13.25 4.93
N ALA A 31 -14.52 -12.75 4.75
CA ALA A 31 -14.22 -11.33 4.65
C ALA A 31 -14.31 -10.80 3.20
N VAL A 32 -14.73 -11.64 2.24
CA VAL A 32 -14.74 -11.31 0.81
C VAL A 32 -16.18 -11.25 0.31
N ALA A 33 -16.56 -10.11 -0.27
CA ALA A 33 -17.87 -9.94 -0.89
C ALA A 33 -17.91 -10.66 -2.24
N PHE A 34 -18.92 -11.51 -2.44
CA PHE A 34 -19.20 -12.16 -3.72
C PHE A 34 -20.42 -11.48 -4.36
N VAL A 35 -20.19 -10.76 -5.45
CA VAL A 35 -21.22 -9.98 -6.16
C VAL A 35 -21.39 -10.53 -7.58
N PRO A 36 -22.56 -11.09 -7.94
CA PRO A 36 -22.83 -11.45 -9.33
C PRO A 36 -23.13 -10.18 -10.11
N ILE A 37 -22.35 -9.91 -11.16
CA ILE A 37 -22.46 -8.68 -11.95
C ILE A 37 -22.56 -8.96 -13.45
N SER A 38 -23.06 -7.99 -14.20
CA SER A 38 -22.80 -7.87 -15.64
C SER A 38 -22.21 -6.51 -15.92
N GLY A 39 -20.89 -6.44 -16.15
CA GLY A 39 -20.22 -5.17 -16.46
C GLY A 39 -20.71 -4.53 -17.77
N TRP A 40 -21.18 -5.34 -18.72
CA TRP A 40 -21.71 -4.85 -20.00
C TRP A 40 -23.12 -4.26 -19.87
N HIS A 41 -23.99 -4.91 -19.09
CA HIS A 41 -25.39 -4.50 -18.92
C HIS A 41 -25.64 -3.64 -17.68
N GLY A 42 -24.64 -3.45 -16.82
CA GLY A 42 -24.73 -2.68 -15.57
C GLY A 42 -25.37 -3.43 -14.40
N ASP A 43 -25.75 -4.71 -14.56
CA ASP A 43 -26.45 -5.49 -13.52
C ASP A 43 -25.58 -5.57 -12.24
N ASN A 44 -26.12 -5.13 -11.10
CA ASN A 44 -25.46 -5.08 -9.78
C ASN A 44 -24.15 -4.27 -9.72
N MET A 45 -23.88 -3.39 -10.69
CA MET A 45 -22.69 -2.55 -10.67
C MET A 45 -22.84 -1.40 -9.67
N ILE A 46 -23.86 -0.55 -9.91
CA ILE A 46 -24.20 0.62 -9.07
C ILE A 46 -25.60 0.44 -8.47
N GLU A 47 -26.52 -0.12 -9.25
CA GLU A 47 -27.89 -0.42 -8.84
C GLU A 47 -28.15 -1.93 -8.85
N ALA A 48 -29.06 -2.38 -7.97
CA ALA A 48 -29.45 -3.79 -7.93
C ALA A 48 -30.28 -4.15 -9.16
N THR A 49 -30.00 -5.32 -9.76
CA THR A 49 -30.79 -5.82 -10.90
C THR A 49 -31.98 -6.66 -10.46
N GLU A 50 -33.08 -6.58 -11.22
CA GLU A 50 -34.25 -7.46 -11.05
C GLU A 50 -34.06 -8.83 -11.71
N LYS A 51 -33.08 -8.97 -12.62
CA LYS A 51 -32.82 -10.23 -13.35
C LYS A 51 -32.26 -11.34 -12.47
N MET A 52 -31.74 -10.99 -11.29
CA MET A 52 -31.16 -11.91 -10.31
C MET A 52 -31.96 -11.89 -9.00
N SER A 53 -33.26 -12.15 -9.07
CA SER A 53 -34.17 -12.13 -7.91
C SER A 53 -33.80 -13.13 -6.79
N TRP A 54 -33.04 -14.17 -7.13
CA TRP A 54 -32.46 -15.13 -6.18
C TRP A 54 -31.36 -14.51 -5.31
N TYR A 55 -30.63 -13.51 -5.81
CA TYR A 55 -29.53 -12.89 -5.09
C TYR A 55 -30.04 -11.93 -4.01
N LYS A 56 -29.79 -12.26 -2.74
CA LYS A 56 -30.23 -11.46 -1.59
C LYS A 56 -29.21 -10.41 -1.13
N GLY A 57 -28.03 -10.42 -1.71
CA GLY A 57 -26.92 -9.55 -1.34
C GLY A 57 -25.71 -10.34 -0.86
N TRP A 58 -24.59 -9.65 -0.74
CA TRP A 58 -23.38 -10.13 -0.12
C TRP A 58 -23.35 -9.71 1.35
N ALA A 59 -22.63 -10.46 2.17
CA ALA A 59 -22.32 -10.11 3.54
C ALA A 59 -20.89 -10.56 3.84
N ILE A 60 -20.14 -9.73 4.56
CA ILE A 60 -18.77 -10.03 4.98
C ILE A 60 -18.64 -9.98 6.51
N GLU A 61 -17.81 -10.87 7.04
CA GLU A 61 -17.41 -10.95 8.44
C GLU A 61 -15.91 -10.67 8.57
N ARG A 62 -15.56 -9.63 9.33
CA ARG A 62 -14.16 -9.27 9.65
C ARG A 62 -14.09 -8.63 11.04
N LYS A 63 -12.91 -8.63 11.64
CA LYS A 63 -12.71 -8.17 13.03
C LYS A 63 -13.05 -6.68 13.20
N GLU A 64 -12.82 -5.92 12.14
CA GLU A 64 -12.91 -4.47 12.09
C GLU A 64 -14.33 -3.97 11.78
N GLY A 65 -15.30 -4.88 11.61
CA GLY A 65 -16.71 -4.57 11.40
C GLY A 65 -17.30 -5.27 10.18
N ASN A 66 -18.46 -5.90 10.37
CA ASN A 66 -19.20 -6.56 9.29
C ASN A 66 -19.84 -5.54 8.35
N ALA A 67 -20.10 -5.97 7.11
CA ALA A 67 -20.83 -5.16 6.13
C ALA A 67 -21.69 -6.07 5.23
N SER A 68 -22.73 -5.49 4.64
CA SER A 68 -23.57 -6.16 3.65
C SER A 68 -24.08 -5.16 2.61
N GLY A 69 -24.48 -5.67 1.45
CA GLY A 69 -24.99 -4.87 0.34
C GLY A 69 -25.42 -5.76 -0.82
N LYS A 70 -25.79 -5.17 -1.96
CA LYS A 70 -26.21 -5.89 -3.16
C LYS A 70 -25.35 -5.59 -4.38
N THR A 71 -24.69 -4.45 -4.41
CA THR A 71 -23.98 -3.96 -5.59
C THR A 71 -22.47 -4.01 -5.40
N LEU A 72 -21.74 -3.92 -6.51
CA LEU A 72 -20.29 -3.79 -6.49
C LEU A 72 -19.87 -2.45 -5.88
N PHE A 73 -20.62 -1.38 -6.14
CA PHE A 73 -20.38 -0.08 -5.54
C PHE A 73 -20.44 -0.13 -4.01
N GLU A 74 -21.49 -0.72 -3.44
CA GLU A 74 -21.60 -0.89 -1.98
C GLU A 74 -20.46 -1.79 -1.44
N ALA A 75 -20.03 -2.80 -2.20
CA ALA A 75 -18.92 -3.66 -1.78
C ALA A 75 -17.60 -2.87 -1.71
N LEU A 76 -17.35 -1.97 -2.66
CA LEU A 76 -16.20 -1.08 -2.65
C LEU A 76 -16.27 -0.05 -1.50
N ASP A 77 -17.45 0.52 -1.25
CA ASP A 77 -17.67 1.48 -0.15
C ASP A 77 -17.49 0.81 1.22
N SER A 78 -17.74 -0.50 1.31
CA SER A 78 -17.48 -1.29 2.51
C SER A 78 -16.00 -1.55 2.79
N ILE A 79 -15.07 -1.19 1.90
CA ILE A 79 -13.64 -1.36 2.14
C ILE A 79 -13.23 -0.38 3.24
N LEU A 80 -12.72 -0.91 4.35
CA LEU A 80 -12.20 -0.06 5.41
C LEU A 80 -10.91 0.61 4.92
N PRO A 81 -10.80 1.94 5.02
CA PRO A 81 -9.55 2.62 4.76
C PRO A 81 -8.44 2.02 5.61
N PRO A 82 -7.25 1.74 5.05
CA PRO A 82 -6.14 1.26 5.84
C PRO A 82 -5.78 2.30 6.90
N GLN A 83 -5.54 1.86 8.12
CA GLN A 83 -5.07 2.76 9.17
C GLN A 83 -3.72 3.34 8.76
N ARG A 84 -3.64 4.67 8.62
CA ARG A 84 -2.38 5.35 8.36
C ARG A 84 -1.45 5.13 9.57
N PRO A 85 -0.22 4.60 9.39
CA PRO A 85 0.68 4.30 10.50
C PRO A 85 1.38 5.56 11.06
N THR A 86 0.60 6.54 11.54
CA THR A 86 1.09 7.82 12.08
C THR A 86 1.87 7.66 13.38
N GLU A 87 1.48 6.69 14.21
CA GLU A 87 2.10 6.42 15.53
C GLU A 87 3.42 5.64 15.42
N LYS A 88 3.79 5.16 14.23
CA LYS A 88 5.06 4.46 14.01
C LYS A 88 6.19 5.47 13.79
N ALA A 89 7.43 5.03 13.96
CA ALA A 89 8.60 5.84 13.63
C ALA A 89 8.59 6.26 12.15
N LEU A 90 9.14 7.45 11.86
CA LEU A 90 9.21 7.97 10.50
C LEU A 90 10.06 7.04 9.60
N ARG A 91 9.51 6.64 8.46
CA ARG A 91 10.23 5.99 7.35
C ARG A 91 9.80 6.61 6.04
N LEU A 92 10.75 7.25 5.36
CA LEU A 92 10.55 7.91 4.08
C LEU A 92 11.67 7.47 3.12
N PRO A 93 11.44 6.41 2.32
CA PRO A 93 12.36 6.00 1.27
C PRO A 93 12.45 7.07 0.17
N LEU A 94 13.67 7.45 -0.18
CA LEU A 94 13.94 8.46 -1.19
C LEU A 94 13.72 7.88 -2.59
N GLN A 95 12.89 8.56 -3.37
CA GLN A 95 12.70 8.28 -4.79
C GLN A 95 13.73 9.05 -5.62
N ASP A 96 13.93 10.34 -5.32
CA ASP A 96 14.87 11.21 -6.03
C ASP A 96 15.49 12.25 -5.08
N VAL A 97 16.59 12.86 -5.52
CA VAL A 97 17.27 13.94 -4.78
C VAL A 97 17.67 15.04 -5.75
N TYR A 98 17.17 16.25 -5.52
CA TYR A 98 17.43 17.40 -6.37
C TYR A 98 18.30 18.45 -5.70
N LYS A 99 19.04 19.21 -6.51
CA LYS A 99 19.69 20.46 -6.11
C LYS A 99 18.92 21.62 -6.72
N ILE A 100 18.22 22.39 -5.90
CA ILE A 100 17.45 23.54 -6.34
C ILE A 100 18.22 24.81 -6.00
N GLY A 101 18.44 25.68 -6.99
CA GLY A 101 19.12 26.96 -6.79
C GLY A 101 18.42 27.83 -5.75
N GLY A 102 19.17 28.41 -4.81
CA GLY A 102 18.62 29.23 -3.72
C GLY A 102 17.98 28.46 -2.55
N ILE A 103 17.54 27.21 -2.77
CA ILE A 103 16.89 26.37 -1.77
C ILE A 103 17.90 25.36 -1.16
N GLY A 104 18.71 24.71 -2.00
CA GLY A 104 19.67 23.70 -1.58
C GLY A 104 19.26 22.28 -2.00
N THR A 105 19.45 21.32 -1.12
CA THR A 105 19.17 19.90 -1.39
C THR A 105 17.73 19.56 -0.99
N VAL A 106 16.99 18.97 -1.93
CA VAL A 106 15.59 18.58 -1.76
C VAL A 106 15.43 17.11 -2.14
N PRO A 107 15.38 16.19 -1.16
CA PRO A 107 14.97 14.82 -1.37
C PRO A 107 13.45 14.74 -1.58
N VAL A 108 13.02 13.77 -2.39
CA VAL A 108 11.63 13.49 -2.69
C VAL A 108 11.35 12.02 -2.39
N GLY A 109 10.21 11.74 -1.77
CA GLY A 109 9.78 10.37 -1.52
C GLY A 109 8.39 10.29 -0.90
N ARG A 110 7.98 9.07 -0.60
CA ARG A 110 6.70 8.78 0.05
C ARG A 110 6.91 8.55 1.54
N VAL A 111 6.09 9.17 2.38
CA VAL A 111 6.04 8.81 3.80
C VAL A 111 5.35 7.46 3.91
N GLU A 112 6.06 6.42 4.33
CA GLU A 112 5.50 5.07 4.52
C GLU A 112 4.95 4.89 5.94
N THR A 113 5.67 5.41 6.93
CA THR A 113 5.27 5.40 8.34
C THR A 113 5.68 6.68 9.05
N GLY A 114 5.01 7.00 10.15
CA GLY A 114 5.26 8.18 10.96
C GLY A 114 4.83 9.49 10.29
N ILE A 115 5.31 10.60 10.82
CA ILE A 115 4.99 11.95 10.36
C ILE A 115 6.29 12.71 10.12
N LEU A 116 6.36 13.47 9.02
CA LEU A 116 7.46 14.38 8.74
C LEU A 116 6.99 15.83 8.94
N LYS A 117 7.74 16.63 9.70
CA LYS A 117 7.46 18.05 9.93
C LYS A 117 8.70 18.91 9.69
N PRO A 118 8.53 20.17 9.25
CA PRO A 118 9.60 21.16 9.35
C PRO A 118 10.15 21.25 10.77
N GLY A 119 11.46 21.43 10.91
CA GLY A 119 12.18 21.47 12.17
C GLY A 119 12.57 20.10 12.74
N MET A 120 12.06 19.00 12.19
CA MET A 120 12.51 17.66 12.61
C MET A 120 13.97 17.43 12.24
N VAL A 121 14.69 16.72 13.11
CA VAL A 121 16.04 16.24 12.82
C VAL A 121 15.93 14.80 12.31
N VAL A 122 16.31 14.59 11.07
CA VAL A 122 16.20 13.30 10.38
C VAL A 122 17.57 12.69 10.11
N THR A 123 17.63 11.37 10.15
CA THR A 123 18.79 10.57 9.80
C THR A 123 18.52 9.80 8.51
N PHE A 124 19.46 9.87 7.56
CA PHE A 124 19.44 9.11 6.32
C PHE A 124 20.27 7.83 6.46
N ALA A 125 19.64 6.69 6.23
CA ALA A 125 20.29 5.38 6.16
C ALA A 125 20.44 4.89 4.71
N PRO A 126 21.52 4.16 4.36
CA PRO A 126 22.60 3.73 5.24
C PRO A 126 23.77 4.72 5.48
N PRO A 127 23.90 5.93 4.87
CA PRO A 127 25.10 6.75 5.09
C PRO A 127 25.18 7.36 6.51
N MET A 128 24.12 7.23 7.31
CA MET A 128 24.03 7.71 8.70
C MET A 128 24.27 9.21 8.85
N ILE A 129 23.78 9.98 7.88
CA ILE A 129 23.86 11.45 7.86
C ILE A 129 22.63 12.02 8.55
N THR A 130 22.85 12.94 9.49
CA THR A 130 21.77 13.57 10.25
C THR A 130 21.69 15.06 9.95
N THR A 131 20.48 15.57 9.71
CA THR A 131 20.26 16.98 9.40
C THR A 131 18.85 17.42 9.80
N GLU A 132 18.63 18.73 9.85
CA GLU A 132 17.34 19.34 10.13
C GLU A 132 16.56 19.59 8.84
N VAL A 133 15.29 19.23 8.85
CA VAL A 133 14.32 19.51 7.79
C VAL A 133 13.86 20.95 7.89
N LYS A 134 13.95 21.74 6.81
CA LYS A 134 13.57 23.16 6.84
C LYS A 134 12.17 23.44 6.36
N SER A 135 11.75 22.74 5.32
CA SER A 135 10.40 22.82 4.77
C SER A 135 10.00 21.47 4.23
N VAL A 136 8.68 21.26 4.13
CA VAL A 136 8.07 20.10 3.51
C VAL A 136 7.04 20.63 2.53
N GLU A 137 7.04 20.10 1.31
CA GLU A 137 6.20 20.58 0.21
C GLU A 137 5.56 19.40 -0.52
N MET A 138 4.32 19.56 -0.94
CA MET A 138 3.58 18.63 -1.80
C MET A 138 2.89 19.44 -2.88
N HIS A 139 3.06 19.07 -4.15
CA HIS A 139 2.47 19.79 -5.28
C HIS A 139 2.73 21.32 -5.28
N HIS A 140 3.92 21.74 -4.87
CA HIS A 140 4.35 23.15 -4.75
C HIS A 140 3.66 23.96 -3.64
N GLU A 141 2.96 23.30 -2.72
CA GLU A 141 2.42 23.93 -1.52
C GLU A 141 3.18 23.47 -0.28
N SER A 142 3.46 24.41 0.63
CA SER A 142 4.10 24.11 1.90
C SER A 142 3.14 23.39 2.84
N LEU A 143 3.63 22.33 3.49
CA LEU A 143 2.88 21.55 4.45
C LEU A 143 3.40 21.75 5.88
N PRO A 144 2.50 21.89 6.88
CA PRO A 144 2.90 21.90 8.29
C PRO A 144 3.38 20.52 8.75
N GLU A 145 2.85 19.46 8.14
CA GLU A 145 3.25 18.07 8.34
C GLU A 145 2.87 17.22 7.13
N ALA A 146 3.61 16.15 6.89
CA ALA A 146 3.32 15.13 5.89
C ALA A 146 3.02 13.80 6.58
N LEU A 147 1.94 13.15 6.15
CA LEU A 147 1.38 11.95 6.75
C LEU A 147 1.68 10.71 5.87
N PRO A 148 1.51 9.49 6.40
CA PRO A 148 1.68 8.28 5.61
C PRO A 148 0.81 8.30 4.36
N GLY A 149 1.42 7.99 3.21
CA GLY A 149 0.83 8.02 1.87
C GLY A 149 1.18 9.27 1.05
N ASP A 150 1.60 10.36 1.69
CA ASP A 150 1.90 11.62 1.00
C ASP A 150 3.25 11.51 0.26
N ASN A 151 3.30 12.02 -0.98
CA ASN A 151 4.54 12.12 -1.76
C ASN A 151 5.04 13.56 -1.66
N VAL A 152 6.15 13.75 -0.96
CA VAL A 152 6.62 15.08 -0.57
C VAL A 152 8.07 15.32 -0.99
N GLY A 153 8.38 16.56 -1.31
CA GLY A 153 9.74 17.08 -1.32
C GLY A 153 10.03 17.80 0.00
N PHE A 154 11.24 17.68 0.54
CA PHE A 154 11.57 18.38 1.77
C PHE A 154 12.97 18.98 1.71
N ASN A 155 13.14 20.20 2.20
CA ASN A 155 14.45 20.85 2.21
C ASN A 155 15.28 20.38 3.40
N VAL A 156 16.56 20.08 3.18
CA VAL A 156 17.53 19.81 4.24
C VAL A 156 18.78 20.69 4.14
N LYS A 157 19.35 21.05 5.29
CA LYS A 157 20.60 21.85 5.35
C LYS A 157 21.84 20.97 5.34
N ASN A 158 22.96 21.52 4.88
CA ASN A 158 24.30 20.95 5.05
C ASN A 158 24.47 19.50 4.57
N VAL A 159 23.65 19.06 3.62
CA VAL A 159 23.76 17.76 2.96
C VAL A 159 23.83 17.99 1.46
N SER A 160 24.85 17.46 0.82
CA SER A 160 25.02 17.50 -0.63
C SER A 160 24.19 16.41 -1.30
N VAL A 161 23.68 16.69 -2.51
CA VAL A 161 23.00 15.69 -3.36
C VAL A 161 23.85 14.46 -3.70
N LYS A 162 25.16 14.51 -3.46
CA LYS A 162 26.07 13.37 -3.67
C LYS A 162 26.12 12.41 -2.46
N GLU A 163 25.69 12.87 -1.30
CA GLU A 163 25.81 12.12 -0.04
C GLU A 163 24.58 11.25 0.26
N ILE A 164 23.46 11.57 -0.38
CA ILE A 164 22.19 10.83 -0.30
C ILE A 164 21.69 10.54 -1.71
N LYS A 165 20.98 9.43 -1.88
CA LYS A 165 20.48 8.99 -3.20
C LYS A 165 19.19 8.20 -3.10
N ARG A 166 18.57 7.94 -4.27
CA ARG A 166 17.44 7.02 -4.41
C ARG A 166 17.69 5.69 -3.66
N GLY A 167 16.69 5.23 -2.94
CA GLY A 167 16.74 4.01 -2.12
C GLY A 167 17.33 4.20 -0.72
N ASN A 168 17.90 5.36 -0.37
CA ASN A 168 18.16 5.70 1.02
C ASN A 168 16.83 5.92 1.77
N VAL A 169 16.86 5.77 3.09
CA VAL A 169 15.66 5.92 3.93
C VAL A 169 15.90 7.02 4.95
N ALA A 170 15.06 8.04 4.92
CA ALA A 170 15.02 9.06 5.97
C ALA A 170 14.11 8.59 7.12
N GLY A 171 14.50 8.91 8.35
CA GLY A 171 13.66 8.73 9.52
C GLY A 171 14.04 9.68 10.64
N ASP A 172 13.20 9.80 11.66
CA ASP A 172 13.45 10.68 12.79
C ASP A 172 14.68 10.19 13.59
N SER A 173 15.64 11.08 13.79
CA SER A 173 16.84 10.81 14.57
C SER A 173 16.54 10.41 16.03
N LYS A 174 15.40 10.85 16.57
CA LYS A 174 15.02 10.68 17.99
C LYS A 174 14.07 9.50 18.23
N SER A 175 13.46 8.96 17.19
CA SER A 175 12.46 7.89 17.29
C SER A 175 12.81 6.77 16.31
N ASP A 176 13.53 5.75 16.83
CA ASP A 176 14.02 4.60 16.08
C ASP A 176 14.60 4.97 14.70
N PRO A 177 15.75 5.66 14.64
CA PRO A 177 16.34 6.07 13.37
C PRO A 177 16.69 4.87 12.49
N PRO A 178 16.47 4.95 11.15
CA PRO A 178 16.77 3.85 10.24
C PRO A 178 18.27 3.56 10.21
N LYS A 179 18.63 2.31 9.89
CA LYS A 179 20.02 1.83 9.83
C LYS A 179 20.22 0.96 8.59
N GLY A 180 21.47 0.87 8.13
CA GLY A 180 21.84 -0.10 7.10
C GLY A 180 21.70 -1.54 7.60
N ALA A 181 21.17 -2.42 6.76
CA ALA A 181 21.11 -3.85 7.04
C ALA A 181 22.35 -4.55 6.46
N LYS A 182 23.09 -5.30 7.29
CA LYS A 182 24.20 -6.15 6.83
C LYS A 182 23.70 -7.47 6.25
N SER A 183 22.69 -8.05 6.88
CA SER A 183 21.98 -9.25 6.47
C SER A 183 20.59 -9.23 7.12
N PHE A 184 19.65 -9.99 6.54
CA PHE A 184 18.33 -10.17 7.09
C PHE A 184 17.79 -11.56 6.71
N TYR A 185 16.91 -12.10 7.55
CA TYR A 185 16.12 -13.28 7.21
C TYR A 185 14.80 -12.82 6.59
N ALA A 186 14.35 -13.51 5.54
CA ALA A 186 13.08 -13.24 4.90
C ALA A 186 12.35 -14.54 4.59
N GLN A 187 11.02 -14.50 4.68
CA GLN A 187 10.17 -15.52 4.09
C GLN A 187 10.01 -15.20 2.60
N VAL A 188 10.45 -16.12 1.74
CA VAL A 188 10.41 -15.95 0.28
C VAL A 188 9.49 -17.02 -0.31
N ILE A 189 8.64 -16.62 -1.26
CA ILE A 189 7.86 -17.53 -2.08
C ILE A 189 8.53 -17.59 -3.46
N ILE A 190 8.97 -18.77 -3.86
CA ILE A 190 9.58 -18.97 -5.18
C ILE A 190 8.46 -19.09 -6.21
N LEU A 191 8.42 -18.14 -7.14
CA LEU A 191 7.52 -18.20 -8.29
C LEU A 191 8.01 -19.22 -9.32
N ASN A 192 7.24 -19.47 -10.37
CA ASN A 192 7.64 -20.39 -11.44
C ASN A 192 8.99 -19.93 -12.04
N HIS A 193 10.04 -20.72 -11.79
CA HIS A 193 11.41 -20.38 -12.13
C HIS A 193 12.06 -21.59 -12.82
N PRO A 194 12.72 -21.40 -13.98
CA PRO A 194 13.18 -22.50 -14.82
C PRO A 194 14.40 -23.25 -14.25
N GLY A 195 14.99 -22.77 -13.16
CA GLY A 195 16.20 -23.36 -12.55
C GLY A 195 16.09 -23.54 -11.04
N GLU A 196 17.18 -24.06 -10.47
CA GLU A 196 17.32 -24.28 -9.03
C GLU A 196 17.95 -23.07 -8.34
N ILE A 197 17.50 -22.74 -7.13
CA ILE A 197 18.10 -21.73 -6.27
C ILE A 197 18.90 -22.44 -5.18
N LYS A 198 20.19 -22.13 -5.08
CA LYS A 198 21.13 -22.69 -4.09
C LYS A 198 21.78 -21.58 -3.29
N ASN A 199 22.41 -21.94 -2.17
CA ASN A 199 23.17 -20.98 -1.38
C ASN A 199 24.24 -20.29 -2.26
N GLY A 200 24.33 -18.97 -2.17
CA GLY A 200 25.17 -18.14 -3.03
C GLY A 200 24.46 -17.54 -4.25
N TYR A 201 23.19 -17.88 -4.50
CA TYR A 201 22.39 -17.19 -5.52
C TYR A 201 22.21 -15.71 -5.15
N ALA A 202 22.67 -14.81 -6.02
CA ALA A 202 22.75 -13.36 -5.76
C ALA A 202 21.97 -12.54 -6.81
N PRO A 203 20.63 -12.62 -6.85
CA PRO A 203 19.81 -11.79 -7.72
C PRO A 203 19.73 -10.35 -7.18
N VAL A 204 19.25 -9.43 -8.01
CA VAL A 204 18.79 -8.13 -7.54
C VAL A 204 17.50 -8.33 -6.73
N LEU A 205 17.40 -7.66 -5.59
CA LEU A 205 16.20 -7.59 -4.75
C LEU A 205 15.41 -6.32 -5.05
#